data_AF-O74469-F1
#
_entry.id   AF-O74469-F1
#
_cell.length_a   1.000
_cell.length_b   1.000
_cell.length_c   1.000
_cell.angle_alpha   90.00
_cell.angle_beta   90.00
_cell.angle_gamma   90.00
#
_symmetry.space_group_name_H-M   'P 1'
#
loop_
_entity.id
_entity.type
_entity.pdbx_description
1 polymer ?
#
loop_
_entity_poly.entity_id
_entity_poly.type
_entity_poly.pdbx_seq_one_letter_code
_entity_poly.pdbx_strand_id
1 'polypeptide(L)'
;MDPEYSELFERLNKQLDNVEDVLKPLKDAESIFELAEGKSELEQAKLYITMSYAINSTLYSFYKLNGIDASERPVMQELQRVKNYISKIQQAEKNVNPKTEAVNTSNAAISSSSSNRPKVAKDAATRIIKHHT
;
A
#
# COMPACT_ATOMS: atom_id res chain seq x y z
N MET A 1 31.97 -8.44 25.50
CA MET A 1 30.76 -7.79 24.99
C MET A 1 29.92 -7.41 26.19
N ASP A 2 29.43 -6.18 26.26
CA ASP A 2 28.44 -5.78 27.27
C ASP A 2 27.22 -6.71 27.15
N PRO A 3 26.69 -7.29 28.24
CA PRO A 3 25.53 -8.19 28.18
C PRO A 3 24.33 -7.60 27.43
N GLU A 4 24.14 -6.28 27.54
CA GLU A 4 23.10 -5.52 26.85
C GLU A 4 23.16 -5.70 25.32
N TYR A 5 24.35 -5.73 24.73
CA TYR A 5 24.48 -5.92 23.28
C TYR A 5 24.24 -7.37 22.85
N SER A 6 24.50 -8.35 23.73
CA SER A 6 24.31 -9.77 23.40
C SER A 6 22.86 -10.07 23.06
N GLU A 7 21.92 -9.59 23.89
CA GLU A 7 20.48 -9.77 23.65
C GLU A 7 20.03 -9.06 22.37
N LEU A 8 20.57 -7.87 22.09
CA LEU A 8 20.27 -7.12 20.87
C LEU A 8 20.74 -7.88 19.62
N PHE A 9 21.96 -8.44 19.64
CA PHE A 9 22.50 -9.22 18.53
C PHE A 9 21.74 -10.53 18.31
N GLU A 10 21.40 -11.25 19.37
CA GLU A 10 20.56 -12.45 19.26
C GLU A 10 19.19 -12.13 18.66
N ARG A 11 18.58 -11.03 19.08
CA ARG A 11 17.29 -10.58 18.52
C ARG A 11 17.43 -10.22 17.04
N LEU A 12 18.46 -9.45 16.68
CA LEU A 12 18.73 -9.09 15.29
C LEU A 12 18.92 -10.33 14.42
N ASN A 13 19.71 -11.31 14.88
CA ASN A 13 19.95 -12.54 14.15
C ASN A 13 18.65 -13.32 13.91
N LYS A 14 17.82 -13.51 14.95
CA LYS A 14 16.50 -14.14 14.82
C LYS A 14 15.58 -13.39 13.86
N GLN A 15 15.64 -12.06 13.84
CA GLN A 15 14.85 -11.25 12.90
C GLN A 15 15.33 -11.41 11.46
N LEU A 16 16.64 -11.52 11.23
CA LEU A 16 17.21 -11.81 9.91
C LEU A 16 16.81 -13.21 9.43
N ASP A 17 16.91 -14.23 10.28
CA ASP A 17 16.47 -15.60 9.95
C ASP A 17 14.99 -15.62 9.49
N ASN A 18 14.12 -14.92 10.21
CA ASN A 18 12.70 -14.80 9.83
C ASN A 18 12.51 -14.10 8.47
N VAL A 19 13.29 -13.06 8.17
CA VAL A 19 13.23 -12.36 6.88
C VAL A 19 13.71 -13.30 5.77
N GLU A 20 14.80 -14.02 5.96
CA GLU A 20 15.30 -14.99 4.98
C GLU A 20 14.29 -16.10 4.70
N ASP A 21 13.60 -16.58 5.73
CA ASP A 21 12.53 -17.58 5.60
C ASP A 21 11.36 -17.07 4.76
N VAL A 22 10.89 -15.84 5.00
CA VAL A 22 9.80 -15.23 4.24
C VAL A 22 10.19 -14.97 2.78
N LEU A 23 11.48 -14.70 2.52
CA LEU A 23 11.98 -14.45 1.16
C LEU A 23 12.32 -15.73 0.39
N LYS A 24 12.24 -16.94 0.99
CA LYS A 24 12.49 -18.22 0.30
C LYS A 24 11.77 -18.37 -1.05
N PRO A 25 10.46 -18.04 -1.19
CA PRO A 25 9.76 -18.17 -2.47
C PRO A 25 10.37 -17.36 -3.62
N LEU A 26 11.15 -16.32 -3.31
CA LEU A 26 11.84 -15.50 -4.30
C LEU A 26 13.15 -16.12 -4.78
N LYS A 27 13.70 -17.09 -4.04
CA LYS A 27 14.90 -17.83 -4.46
C LYS A 27 14.58 -18.86 -5.53
N ASP A 28 13.36 -19.40 -5.51
CA ASP A 28 12.90 -20.45 -6.42
C ASP A 28 12.25 -19.90 -7.70
N ALA A 29 11.74 -18.67 -7.65
CA ALA A 29 11.14 -18.00 -8.81
C ALA A 29 12.20 -17.23 -9.63
N GLU A 30 12.12 -17.28 -10.96
CA GLU A 30 13.00 -16.52 -11.85
C GLU A 30 12.68 -15.02 -11.82
N SER A 31 11.43 -14.66 -11.56
CA SER A 31 10.99 -13.27 -11.47
C SER A 31 9.77 -13.08 -10.56
N ILE A 32 9.53 -11.84 -10.16
CA ILE A 32 8.30 -11.48 -9.43
C ILE A 32 7.03 -11.67 -10.27
N PHE A 33 7.15 -11.70 -11.60
CA PHE A 33 6.01 -11.90 -12.50
C PHE A 33 5.54 -13.37 -12.49
N GLU A 34 6.46 -14.31 -12.32
CA GLU A 34 6.13 -15.73 -12.12
C GLU A 34 5.33 -15.92 -10.83
N LEU A 35 5.76 -15.26 -9.74
CA LEU A 35 4.99 -15.24 -8.49
C LEU A 35 3.64 -14.52 -8.61
N ALA A 36 3.44 -13.69 -9.62
CA ALA A 36 2.18 -13.00 -9.87
C ALA A 36 1.24 -13.80 -10.80
N GLU A 37 1.74 -14.84 -11.46
CA GLU A 37 0.99 -15.62 -12.44
C GLU A 37 -0.24 -16.29 -11.80
N GLY A 38 -1.36 -16.26 -12.51
CA GLY A 38 -2.64 -16.83 -12.05
C GLY A 38 -3.36 -16.04 -10.95
N LYS A 39 -2.76 -14.96 -10.41
CA LYS A 39 -3.40 -14.11 -9.40
C LYS A 39 -4.32 -13.08 -10.05
N SER A 40 -5.39 -12.69 -9.33
CA SER A 40 -6.23 -11.58 -9.74
C SER A 40 -5.45 -10.26 -9.78
N GLU A 41 -5.90 -9.27 -10.56
CA GLU A 41 -5.24 -7.95 -10.67
C GLU A 41 -5.00 -7.30 -9.30
N LEU A 42 -5.97 -7.44 -8.39
CA LEU A 42 -5.87 -6.92 -7.02
C LEU A 42 -4.78 -7.64 -6.21
N GLU A 43 -4.68 -8.95 -6.33
CA GLU A 43 -3.63 -9.74 -5.67
C GLU A 43 -2.25 -9.45 -6.24
N GLN A 44 -2.13 -9.27 -7.56
CA GLN A 44 -0.88 -8.85 -8.19
C GLN A 44 -0.45 -7.48 -7.68
N ALA A 45 -1.38 -6.51 -7.60
CA ALA A 45 -1.09 -5.20 -7.05
C ALA A 45 -0.61 -5.27 -5.59
N LYS A 46 -1.25 -6.11 -4.77
CA LYS A 46 -0.83 -6.38 -3.38
C LYS A 46 0.55 -7.02 -3.31
N LEU A 47 0.87 -7.97 -4.18
CA LEU A 47 2.19 -8.59 -4.26
C LEU A 47 3.27 -7.55 -4.60
N TYR A 48 3.07 -6.78 -5.67
CA TYR A 48 4.05 -5.79 -6.12
C TYR A 48 4.27 -4.67 -5.10
N ILE A 49 3.22 -4.17 -4.45
CA ILE A 49 3.38 -3.13 -3.43
C ILE A 49 4.07 -3.67 -2.17
N THR A 50 3.80 -4.92 -1.80
CA THR A 50 4.46 -5.59 -0.66
C THR A 50 5.94 -5.79 -0.95
N MET A 51 6.29 -6.21 -2.16
CA MET A 51 7.67 -6.33 -2.59
C MET A 51 8.38 -4.97 -2.56
N SER A 52 7.73 -3.92 -3.09
CA SER A 52 8.26 -2.55 -3.05
C SER A 52 8.50 -2.09 -1.61
N TYR A 53 7.58 -2.40 -0.68
CA TYR A 53 7.75 -2.12 0.74
C TYR A 53 8.94 -2.89 1.34
N ALA A 54 9.07 -4.19 1.04
CA ALA A 54 10.16 -5.03 1.54
C ALA A 54 11.53 -4.48 1.12
N ILE A 55 11.70 -4.13 -0.16
CA ILE A 55 12.97 -3.57 -0.68
C ILE A 55 13.30 -2.24 0.03
N ASN A 56 12.34 -1.32 0.10
CA ASN A 56 12.56 0.00 0.69
C ASN A 56 12.81 -0.09 2.21
N SER A 57 12.10 -0.96 2.93
CA SER A 57 12.27 -1.15 4.38
C SER A 57 13.60 -1.85 4.71
N THR A 58 14.05 -2.80 3.88
CA THR A 58 15.38 -3.41 4.01
C THR A 58 16.49 -2.40 3.74
N LEU A 59 16.35 -1.57 2.70
CA LEU A 59 17.31 -0.50 2.40
C LEU A 59 17.36 0.55 3.53
N TYR A 60 16.22 0.93 4.10
CA TYR A 60 16.15 1.80 5.27
C TYR A 60 16.89 1.17 6.46
N SER A 61 16.65 -0.12 6.72
CA SER A 61 17.32 -0.88 7.80
C SER A 61 18.84 -0.95 7.59
N PHE A 62 19.28 -1.16 6.34
CA PHE A 62 20.70 -1.15 5.97
C PHE A 62 21.36 0.19 6.31
N TYR A 63 20.75 1.33 5.98
CA TYR A 63 21.28 2.64 6.36
C TYR A 63 21.40 2.79 7.88
N LYS A 64 20.37 2.39 8.63
CA LYS A 64 20.37 2.43 10.10
C LYS A 64 21.49 1.59 10.72
N LEU A 65 21.74 0.39 10.18
CA LEU A 65 22.82 -0.50 10.65
C LEU A 65 24.21 0.07 10.37
N ASN A 66 24.36 0.86 9.32
CA ASN A 66 25.63 1.55 8.99
C ASN A 66 25.78 2.91 9.69
N GLY A 67 24.88 3.26 10.62
CA GLY A 67 24.91 4.55 11.31
C GLY A 67 24.62 5.75 10.40
N ILE A 68 24.07 5.53 9.22
CA ILE A 68 23.68 6.59 8.27
C ILE A 68 22.28 7.07 8.64
N ASP A 69 22.09 8.39 8.72
CA ASP A 69 20.77 8.96 8.92
C ASP A 69 19.88 8.70 7.70
N ALA A 70 19.00 7.72 7.83
CA ALA A 70 18.08 7.33 6.78
C ALA A 70 16.96 8.37 6.55
N SER A 71 16.76 9.33 7.47
CA SER A 71 15.68 10.33 7.37
C SER A 71 15.86 11.30 6.21
N GLU A 72 17.12 11.58 5.85
CA GLU A 72 17.48 12.50 4.76
C GLU A 72 17.67 11.80 3.40
N ARG A 73 17.45 10.48 3.35
CA ARG A 73 17.71 9.66 2.15
C ARG A 73 16.46 9.54 1.28
N PRO A 74 16.61 9.40 -0.06
CA PRO A 74 15.48 9.19 -0.97
C PRO A 74 14.56 8.02 -0.59
N VAL A 75 15.06 7.02 0.15
CA VAL A 75 14.26 5.90 0.66
C VAL A 75 13.04 6.34 1.46
N MET A 76 13.10 7.48 2.17
CA MET A 76 11.94 8.01 2.89
C MET A 76 10.83 8.48 1.95
N GLN A 77 11.18 9.11 0.83
CA GLN A 77 10.22 9.51 -0.20
C GLN A 77 9.58 8.28 -0.84
N GLU A 78 10.37 7.24 -1.07
CA GLU A 78 9.90 5.96 -1.61
C GLU A 78 8.96 5.24 -0.64
N LEU A 79 9.23 5.25 0.67
CA LEU A 79 8.32 4.72 1.69
C LEU A 79 7.00 5.50 1.74
N GLN A 80 7.03 6.84 1.59
CA GLN A 80 5.80 7.63 1.46
C GLN A 80 5.03 7.27 0.18
N ARG A 81 5.74 7.05 -0.94
CA ARG A 81 5.14 6.60 -2.19
C ARG A 81 4.45 5.25 -2.02
N VAL A 82 5.12 4.29 -1.37
CA VAL A 82 4.56 2.96 -1.06
C VAL A 82 3.29 3.09 -0.22
N LYS A 83 3.31 3.89 0.85
CA LYS A 83 2.12 4.16 1.70
C LYS A 83 0.94 4.69 0.88
N ASN A 84 1.19 5.62 -0.03
CA ASN A 84 0.15 6.16 -0.90
C ASN A 84 -0.45 5.10 -1.84
N TYR A 85 0.37 4.21 -2.40
CA TYR A 85 -0.12 3.11 -3.25
C TYR A 85 -0.89 2.04 -2.46
N ILE A 86 -0.47 1.74 -1.23
CA ILE A 86 -1.25 0.88 -0.32
C ILE A 86 -2.65 1.48 -0.11
N SER A 87 -2.75 2.79 0.14
CA SER A 87 -4.05 3.45 0.28
C SER A 87 -4.90 3.36 -0.99
N LYS A 88 -4.31 3.53 -2.19
CA LYS A 88 -5.03 3.37 -3.46
C LYS A 88 -5.55 1.94 -3.66
N ILE A 89 -4.74 0.93 -3.34
CA ILE A 89 -5.12 -0.48 -3.42
C ILE A 89 -6.26 -0.79 -2.44
N GLN A 90 -6.18 -0.29 -1.21
CA GLN A 90 -7.26 -0.43 -0.21
C GLN A 90 -8.57 0.22 -0.68
N GLN A 91 -8.49 1.41 -1.30
CA GLN A 91 -9.67 2.06 -1.88
C GLN A 91 -10.26 1.25 -3.04
N ALA A 92 -9.42 0.70 -3.91
CA ALA A 92 -9.86 -0.17 -5.01
C ALA A 92 -10.54 -1.45 -4.49
N GLU A 93 -9.97 -2.08 -3.47
CA GLU A 93 -10.55 -3.27 -2.83
C GLU A 93 -11.94 -3.00 -2.24
N LYS A 94 -12.14 -1.83 -1.61
CA LYS A 94 -13.46 -1.41 -1.10
C LYS A 94 -14.50 -1.24 -2.21
N ASN A 95 -14.09 -0.75 -3.39
CA ASN A 95 -14.99 -0.58 -4.52
C ASN A 95 -15.38 -1.93 -5.15
N VAL A 96 -14.48 -2.92 -5.12
CA VAL A 96 -14.77 -4.29 -5.58
C VAL A 96 -15.66 -5.05 -4.59
N ASN A 97 -15.45 -4.84 -3.28
CA ASN A 97 -16.20 -5.47 -2.20
C ASN A 97 -16.91 -4.42 -1.32
N PRO A 98 -18.03 -3.81 -1.77
CA PRO A 98 -18.70 -2.73 -1.02
C PRO A 98 -19.40 -3.18 0.28
N LYS A 99 -19.14 -4.40 0.80
CA LYS A 99 -19.96 -5.05 1.84
C LYS A 99 -19.43 -4.95 3.28
N THR A 100 -18.32 -4.25 3.58
CA THR A 100 -17.65 -4.47 4.88
C THR A 100 -17.50 -3.26 5.83
N GLU A 101 -17.87 -2.03 5.47
CA GLU A 101 -17.62 -0.86 6.36
C GLU A 101 -18.83 0.02 6.71
N ALA A 102 -20.05 -0.36 6.30
CA ALA A 102 -21.26 0.42 6.62
C ALA A 102 -21.68 0.38 8.12
N VAL A 103 -20.96 -0.34 9.00
CA VAL A 103 -21.41 -0.61 10.38
C VAL A 103 -20.72 0.26 11.44
N ASN A 104 -19.60 0.94 11.16
CA ASN A 104 -18.80 1.63 12.20
C ASN A 104 -18.76 3.17 12.12
N THR A 105 -19.56 3.82 11.25
CA THR A 105 -19.62 5.30 11.14
C THR A 105 -21.04 5.87 11.36
N SER A 106 -21.91 5.16 12.07
CA SER A 106 -23.29 5.61 12.33
C SER A 106 -23.43 6.65 13.46
N ASN A 107 -22.36 6.97 14.20
CA ASN A 107 -22.46 7.82 15.40
C ASN A 107 -21.68 9.17 15.34
N ALA A 108 -21.10 9.56 14.19
CA ALA A 108 -20.25 10.78 14.11
C ALA A 108 -20.61 11.81 13.02
N ALA A 109 -21.67 11.61 12.22
CA ALA A 109 -22.06 12.53 11.15
C ALA A 109 -23.56 12.88 11.16
N ILE A 110 -24.07 13.29 12.33
CA ILE A 110 -25.27 14.13 12.45
C ILE A 110 -24.80 15.58 12.27
N SER A 111 -24.48 16.00 11.03
CA SER A 111 -24.45 17.40 10.60
C SER A 111 -23.99 17.48 9.12
N SER A 112 -24.61 18.38 8.36
CA SER A 112 -24.30 18.78 6.97
C SER A 112 -24.86 17.93 5.80
N SER A 113 -26.09 18.28 5.41
CA SER A 113 -26.42 18.78 4.05
C SER A 113 -25.57 18.23 2.86
N SER A 114 -26.11 17.30 2.05
CA SER A 114 -25.76 17.24 0.63
C SER A 114 -26.78 16.44 -0.20
N SER A 115 -27.96 17.03 -0.39
CA SER A 115 -28.97 16.65 -1.38
C SER A 115 -28.82 17.46 -2.69
N ASN A 116 -27.57 17.71 -3.12
CA ASN A 116 -27.27 18.57 -4.27
C ASN A 116 -26.48 17.84 -5.37
N ARG A 117 -27.04 16.74 -5.91
CA ARG A 117 -26.59 16.22 -7.22
C ARG A 117 -27.09 17.19 -8.30
N PRO A 118 -26.22 17.87 -9.06
CA PRO A 118 -26.66 18.88 -10.01
C PRO A 118 -27.49 18.23 -11.12
N LYS A 119 -28.80 18.53 -11.14
CA LYS A 119 -29.68 18.28 -12.31
C LYS A 119 -29.16 18.97 -13.59
N VAL A 120 -28.21 19.88 -13.45
CA VAL A 120 -27.53 20.64 -14.51
C VAL A 120 -26.89 19.76 -15.58
N ALA A 121 -26.37 18.57 -15.24
CA ALA A 121 -25.69 17.72 -16.23
C ALA A 121 -26.66 17.08 -17.26
N LYS A 122 -27.89 16.76 -16.88
CA LYS A 122 -28.90 16.21 -17.81
C LYS A 122 -29.55 17.31 -18.66
N ASP A 123 -29.78 18.49 -18.07
CA ASP A 123 -30.36 19.63 -18.79
C ASP A 123 -29.37 20.23 -19.81
N ALA A 124 -28.07 20.25 -19.49
CA ALA A 124 -27.00 20.64 -20.41
C ALA A 124 -26.87 19.68 -21.61
N ALA A 125 -26.91 18.37 -21.37
CA ALA A 125 -26.86 17.37 -22.44
C ALA A 125 -28.06 17.46 -23.40
N THR A 126 -29.23 17.85 -22.89
CA THR A 126 -30.45 17.99 -23.71
C THR A 126 -30.41 19.24 -24.61
N ARG A 127 -29.72 20.32 -24.20
CA ARG A 127 -29.59 21.55 -25.02
C ARG A 127 -28.68 21.35 -26.24
N ILE A 128 -27.65 20.53 -26.15
CA ILE A 128 -26.73 20.26 -27.27
C ILE A 128 -27.45 19.51 -28.40
N ILE A 129 -28.37 18.61 -28.07
CA ILE A 129 -29.11 17.81 -29.07
C ILE A 129 -30.14 18.66 -29.84
N LYS A 130 -30.74 19.70 -29.23
CA LYS A 130 -31.75 20.56 -29.89
C LYS A 130 -31.17 21.61 -30.85
N HIS A 131 -29.87 21.89 -30.80
CA HIS A 131 -29.22 22.94 -31.61
C HIS A 131 -28.31 22.40 -32.72
N HIS A 132 -28.38 21.12 -33.06
CA HIS A 132 -27.51 20.50 -34.07
C HIS A 132 -28.26 19.69 -35.16
N THR A 133 -29.51 20.06 -35.44
CA THR A 133 -30.21 19.73 -36.70
C THR A 133 -30.31 21.01 -37.53
#